data_AF-A0A212C1G0-F1
#
_entry.id   AF-A0A212C1G0-F1
#
_cell.length_a   1.000
_cell.length_b   1.000
_cell.length_c   1.000
_cell.angle_alpha   90.00
_cell.angle_beta   90.00
_cell.angle_gamma   90.00
#
_symmetry.space_group_name_H-M   'P 1'
#
loop_
_entity.id
_entity.type
_entity.pdbx_description
1 polymer ?
#
loop_
_entity_poly.entity_id
_entity_poly.type
_entity_poly.pdbx_seq_one_letter_code
_entity_poly.pdbx_strand_id
1 'polypeptide(L)'
;EPAPMTEDLLEEQSEVLAKLGTSAEGAHLRARMQSACLLSDMESFKAANPGCFLEDFVRWYSPRDYIEEEVVDEKGNMVLKGELSARMKIPSNMWVEAWETAKPIPARRQRRLFDDTREAEKVLHYLAVQKPADLARHLLPCVIHAAVLKVKEEESLENISSVKKIIKQIISHSSKVLHFPNPEDKKLEEIIHQITNVEAIIARARSLKAKFGTEKCEQEEEKEDLERFVSCLLEQPEVLVVGAGRGHAGRIIHKLFVNAQRAATMTPAEEELKRMGPPEEKRQNLAADFPPPAGRELILRTAVPRPAPYSRALPQRMYSVLTKEDFRLAGAFSSDTSFF
;
A
#
# COMPACT_ATOMS: atom_id res chain seq x y z
N GLU A 1 -13.71 3.52 37.20
CA GLU A 1 -13.52 3.42 35.73
C GLU A 1 -12.89 4.72 35.24
N PRO A 2 -12.00 4.69 34.24
CA PRO A 2 -11.39 5.91 33.73
C PRO A 2 -12.46 6.82 33.11
N ALA A 3 -12.25 8.15 33.21
CA ALA A 3 -13.12 9.10 32.56
C ALA A 3 -13.13 8.88 31.03
N PRO A 4 -14.27 9.09 30.36
CA PRO A 4 -14.34 8.98 28.90
C PRO A 4 -13.40 10.00 28.26
N MET A 5 -12.80 9.60 27.14
CA MET A 5 -11.90 10.44 26.36
C MET A 5 -12.18 10.28 24.86
N THR A 6 -12.01 11.35 24.10
CA THR A 6 -12.03 11.30 22.64
C THR A 6 -10.72 10.71 22.10
N GLU A 7 -10.74 10.23 20.86
CA GLU A 7 -9.55 9.75 20.17
C GLU A 7 -8.48 10.86 20.04
N ASP A 8 -8.90 12.07 19.67
CA ASP A 8 -8.01 13.25 19.60
C ASP A 8 -7.32 13.52 20.95
N LEU A 9 -8.05 13.42 22.07
CA LEU A 9 -7.50 13.66 23.40
C LEU A 9 -6.53 12.54 23.82
N LEU A 10 -6.78 11.29 23.41
CA LEU A 10 -5.85 10.18 23.63
C LEU A 10 -4.55 10.38 22.85
N GLU A 11 -4.65 10.82 21.60
CA GLU A 11 -3.48 11.13 20.76
C GLU A 11 -2.67 12.29 21.35
N GLU A 12 -3.32 13.41 21.71
CA GLU A 12 -2.68 14.55 22.38
C GLU A 12 -1.98 14.13 23.68
N GLN A 13 -2.64 13.33 24.53
CA GLN A 13 -2.02 12.82 25.74
C GLN A 13 -0.81 11.94 25.41
N SER A 14 -0.91 11.05 24.42
CA SER A 14 0.20 10.20 24.03
C SER A 14 1.41 11.02 23.56
N GLU A 15 1.19 12.10 22.81
CA GLU A 15 2.26 12.99 22.36
C GLU A 15 2.92 13.73 23.53
N VAL A 16 2.11 14.26 24.46
CA VAL A 16 2.63 14.96 25.64
C VAL A 16 3.45 14.01 26.50
N LEU A 17 2.96 12.79 26.74
CA LEU A 17 3.67 11.76 27.49
C LEU A 17 4.98 11.33 26.81
N ALA A 18 5.01 11.31 25.47
CA ALA A 18 6.23 11.03 24.69
C ALA A 18 7.25 12.18 24.80
N LYS A 19 6.81 13.43 24.67
CA LYS A 19 7.66 14.63 24.80
C LYS A 19 8.29 14.79 26.18
N LEU A 20 7.60 14.31 27.23
CA LEU A 20 8.09 14.33 28.62
C LEU A 20 9.31 13.43 28.89
N GLY A 21 9.68 12.53 27.97
CA GLY A 21 10.91 11.72 28.06
C GLY A 21 10.97 10.77 29.27
N THR A 22 12.12 10.16 29.56
CA THR A 22 12.27 9.17 30.67
C THR A 22 12.95 9.74 31.92
N SER A 23 13.09 11.07 32.03
CA SER A 23 13.66 11.70 33.22
C SER A 23 12.81 11.42 34.46
N ALA A 24 13.41 11.47 35.65
CA ALA A 24 12.70 11.28 36.91
C ALA A 24 11.58 12.33 37.11
N GLU A 25 11.82 13.58 36.68
CA GLU A 25 10.83 14.65 36.66
C GLU A 25 9.70 14.39 35.66
N GLY A 26 10.03 13.89 34.46
CA GLY A 26 9.05 13.46 33.47
C GLY A 26 8.19 12.29 33.96
N ALA A 27 8.78 11.32 34.67
CA ALA A 27 8.04 10.20 35.26
C ALA A 27 7.05 10.65 36.33
N HIS A 28 7.45 11.58 37.21
CA HIS A 28 6.57 12.15 38.24
C HIS A 28 5.40 12.93 37.61
N LEU A 29 5.69 13.77 36.60
CA LEU A 29 4.67 14.55 35.91
C LEU A 29 3.69 13.68 35.11
N ARG A 30 4.15 12.64 34.42
CA ARG A 30 3.27 11.65 33.74
C ARG A 30 2.33 10.99 34.72
N ALA A 31 2.85 10.53 35.84
CA ALA A 31 2.06 9.82 36.81
C ALA A 31 1.05 10.74 37.51
N ARG A 32 1.36 12.04 37.65
CA ARG A 32 0.41 13.07 38.08
C ARG A 32 -0.70 13.35 37.05
N MET A 33 -0.38 13.36 35.76
CA MET A 33 -1.39 13.51 34.71
C MET A 33 -2.36 12.32 34.68
N GLN A 34 -1.84 11.12 34.95
CA GLN A 34 -2.63 9.89 35.02
C GLN A 34 -3.41 9.73 36.34
N SER A 35 -3.06 10.48 37.40
CA SER A 35 -3.74 10.41 38.71
C SER A 35 -4.96 11.32 38.85
N ALA A 36 -5.38 12.01 37.77
CA ALA A 36 -6.52 12.94 37.83
C ALA A 36 -7.83 12.29 38.30
N CYS A 37 -8.10 11.05 37.87
CA CYS A 37 -9.25 10.27 38.34
C CYS A 37 -9.13 9.97 39.84
N LEU A 38 -7.98 9.46 40.27
CA LEU A 38 -7.69 9.15 41.67
C LEU A 38 -7.86 10.37 42.58
N LEU A 39 -7.37 11.53 42.14
CA LEU A 39 -7.51 12.78 42.87
C LEU A 39 -8.98 13.20 43.00
N SER A 40 -9.75 13.14 41.91
CA SER A 40 -11.20 13.42 41.93
C SER A 40 -11.95 12.50 42.91
N ASP A 41 -11.61 11.21 42.90
CA ASP A 41 -12.20 10.20 43.78
C ASP A 41 -11.87 10.50 45.26
N MET A 42 -10.61 10.80 45.57
CA MET A 42 -10.16 11.20 46.90
C MET A 42 -10.85 12.48 47.40
N GLU A 43 -11.00 13.49 46.54
CA GLU A 43 -11.71 14.73 46.89
C GLU A 43 -13.17 14.46 47.25
N SER A 44 -13.82 13.55 46.52
CA SER A 44 -15.24 13.22 46.73
C SER A 44 -15.43 12.41 48.00
N PHE A 45 -14.50 11.49 48.27
CA PHE A 45 -14.48 10.66 49.46
C PHE A 45 -14.27 11.50 50.73
N LYS A 46 -13.31 12.43 50.72
CA LYS A 46 -13.08 13.37 51.84
C LYS A 46 -14.28 14.27 52.10
N ALA A 47 -14.99 14.68 51.04
CA ALA A 47 -16.20 15.49 51.18
C ALA A 47 -17.37 14.69 51.79
N ALA A 48 -17.48 13.41 51.45
CA ALA A 48 -18.52 12.52 51.98
C ALA A 48 -18.22 12.02 53.40
N ASN A 49 -16.93 11.89 53.77
CA ASN A 49 -16.48 11.36 55.05
C ASN A 49 -15.55 12.36 55.77
N PRO A 50 -16.10 13.34 56.50
CA PRO A 50 -15.29 14.29 57.27
C PRO A 50 -14.41 13.58 58.32
N GLY A 51 -13.13 13.92 58.36
CA GLY A 51 -12.17 13.34 59.32
C GLY A 51 -11.61 11.97 58.93
N CYS A 52 -11.89 11.47 57.72
CA CYS A 52 -11.32 10.22 57.23
C CYS A 52 -9.81 10.31 57.00
N PHE A 53 -9.14 9.16 57.10
CA PHE A 53 -7.72 9.01 56.79
C PHE A 53 -7.51 8.24 55.48
N LEU A 54 -6.26 8.18 55.00
CA LEU A 54 -5.93 7.51 53.73
C LEU A 54 -6.28 6.02 53.80
N GLU A 55 -6.11 5.40 54.96
CA GLU A 55 -6.45 4.02 55.27
C GLU A 55 -7.93 3.72 54.98
N ASP A 56 -8.83 4.63 55.36
CA ASP A 56 -10.27 4.49 55.13
C ASP A 56 -10.59 4.53 53.62
N PHE A 57 -9.90 5.42 52.88
CA PHE A 57 -10.06 5.50 51.43
C PHE A 57 -9.50 4.26 50.74
N VAL A 58 -8.32 3.79 51.12
CA VAL A 58 -7.70 2.59 50.53
C VAL A 58 -8.56 1.35 50.81
N ARG A 59 -9.08 1.21 52.03
CA ARG A 59 -10.00 0.13 52.38
C ARG A 59 -11.24 0.09 51.49
N TRP A 60 -11.77 1.25 51.11
CA TRP A 60 -12.93 1.35 50.21
C TRP A 60 -12.58 1.21 48.73
N TYR A 61 -11.56 1.94 48.26
CA TYR A 61 -11.23 2.10 46.84
C TYR A 61 -10.33 0.98 46.30
N SER A 62 -9.41 0.46 47.12
CA SER A 62 -8.55 -0.70 46.80
C SER A 62 -8.47 -1.65 48.00
N PRO A 63 -9.52 -2.45 48.26
CA PRO A 63 -9.54 -3.40 49.39
C PRO A 63 -8.38 -4.40 49.37
N ARG A 64 -7.77 -4.64 48.20
CA ARG A 64 -6.58 -5.50 48.04
C ARG A 64 -5.31 -4.91 48.64
N ASP A 65 -5.26 -3.60 48.79
CA ASP A 65 -4.13 -2.86 49.37
C ASP A 65 -4.30 -2.57 50.87
N TYR A 66 -5.39 -3.07 51.47
CA TYR A 66 -5.66 -3.00 52.90
C TYR A 66 -5.54 -4.41 53.50
N ILE A 67 -4.58 -4.61 54.40
CA ILE A 67 -4.30 -5.89 55.05
C ILE A 67 -4.91 -5.86 56.44
N GLU A 68 -5.86 -6.75 56.70
CA GLU A 68 -6.45 -6.93 58.03
C GLU A 68 -5.70 -8.05 58.77
N GLU A 69 -5.00 -7.72 59.84
CA GLU A 69 -4.32 -8.70 60.70
C GLU A 69 -5.06 -8.81 62.04
N GLU A 70 -5.35 -10.04 62.47
CA GLU A 70 -5.89 -10.32 63.80
C GLU A 70 -4.75 -10.26 64.82
N VAL A 71 -4.68 -9.15 65.56
CA VAL A 71 -3.67 -8.93 66.60
C VAL A 71 -4.35 -9.04 67.96
N VAL A 72 -3.73 -9.79 68.87
CA VAL A 72 -4.20 -9.85 70.26
C VAL A 72 -3.72 -8.60 70.98
N ASP A 73 -4.66 -7.77 71.42
CA ASP A 73 -4.39 -6.54 72.16
C ASP A 73 -3.78 -6.87 73.55
N GLU A 74 -3.17 -5.89 74.22
CA GLU A 74 -2.49 -6.08 75.52
C GLU A 74 -3.41 -6.62 76.64
N LYS A 75 -4.73 -6.61 76.41
CA LYS A 75 -5.78 -7.12 77.29
C LYS A 75 -6.32 -8.51 76.91
N GLY A 76 -5.70 -9.19 75.94
CA GLY A 76 -6.07 -10.56 75.53
C GLY A 76 -7.29 -10.64 74.60
N ASN A 77 -7.74 -9.51 74.05
CA ASN A 77 -8.86 -9.47 73.09
C ASN A 77 -8.33 -9.52 71.66
N MET A 78 -8.97 -10.30 70.78
CA MET A 78 -8.68 -10.31 69.35
C MET A 78 -9.18 -9.00 68.73
N VAL A 79 -8.25 -8.13 68.32
CA VAL A 79 -8.57 -6.86 67.64
C VAL A 79 -8.06 -6.95 66.21
N LEU A 80 -8.96 -6.71 65.25
CA LEU A 80 -8.60 -6.59 63.84
C LEU A 80 -7.88 -5.27 63.63
N LYS A 81 -6.56 -5.31 63.43
CA LYS A 81 -5.75 -4.14 63.10
C LYS A 81 -5.53 -4.13 61.59
N GLY A 82 -6.14 -3.16 60.92
CA GLY A 82 -5.94 -2.97 59.49
C GLY A 82 -4.75 -2.07 59.20
N GLU A 83 -3.84 -2.52 58.34
CA GLU A 83 -2.66 -1.78 57.91
C GLU A 83 -2.57 -1.70 56.37
N LEU A 84 -1.96 -0.62 55.88
CA LEU A 84 -1.67 -0.47 54.45
C LEU A 84 -0.65 -1.51 53.97
N SER A 85 -0.82 -1.98 52.73
CA SER A 85 0.10 -2.92 52.08
C SER A 85 1.52 -2.38 51.97
N ALA A 86 2.51 -3.27 51.84
CA ALA A 86 3.92 -2.89 51.69
C ALA A 86 4.17 -1.96 50.49
N ARG A 87 3.36 -2.09 49.42
CA ARG A 87 3.40 -1.19 48.25
C ARG A 87 2.97 0.23 48.60
N MET A 88 2.01 0.38 49.50
CA MET A 88 1.49 1.67 49.92
C MET A 88 2.42 2.40 50.91
N LYS A 89 3.31 1.67 51.58
CA LYS A 89 4.31 2.17 52.54
C LYS A 89 5.65 2.58 51.88
N ILE A 90 5.76 2.52 50.55
CA ILE A 90 6.99 2.90 49.82
C ILE A 90 7.26 4.42 49.99
N PRO A 91 8.53 4.85 50.17
CA PRO A 91 8.89 6.27 50.21
C PRO A 91 8.48 7.00 48.91
N SER A 92 7.88 8.19 49.04
CA SER A 92 7.32 8.98 47.92
C SER A 92 6.19 8.25 47.17
N ASN A 93 5.26 7.66 47.91
CA ASN A 93 4.07 7.08 47.32
C ASN A 93 3.13 8.18 46.80
N MET A 94 2.86 8.14 45.50
CA MET A 94 1.95 9.06 44.83
C MET A 94 0.54 9.10 45.40
N TRP A 95 0.05 8.00 45.99
CA TRP A 95 -1.28 7.98 46.60
C TRP A 95 -1.32 8.83 47.87
N VAL A 96 -0.23 8.84 48.65
CA VAL A 96 -0.07 9.69 49.82
C VAL A 96 0.03 11.15 49.38
N GLU A 97 0.86 11.45 48.37
CA GLU A 97 0.99 12.81 47.81
C GLU A 97 -0.35 13.33 47.23
N ALA A 98 -1.07 12.49 46.49
CA ALA A 98 -2.39 12.82 45.95
C ALA A 98 -3.42 13.03 47.08
N TRP A 99 -3.38 12.21 48.12
CA TRP A 99 -4.25 12.35 49.29
C TRP A 99 -3.99 13.65 50.03
N GLU A 100 -2.74 14.00 50.32
CA GLU A 100 -2.40 15.25 51.00
C GLU A 100 -2.81 16.49 50.20
N THR A 101 -2.76 16.42 48.86
CA THR A 101 -3.17 17.52 47.99
C THR A 101 -4.68 17.59 47.73
N ALA A 102 -5.41 16.49 47.91
CA ALA A 102 -6.86 16.41 47.69
C ALA A 102 -7.65 17.19 48.75
N LYS A 103 -8.56 18.06 48.29
CA LYS A 103 -9.45 18.87 49.13
C LYS A 103 -10.83 18.20 49.28
N PRO A 104 -11.56 18.40 50.39
CA PRO A 104 -12.91 17.87 50.55
C PRO A 104 -13.90 18.64 49.65
N ILE A 105 -14.04 18.22 48.40
CA ILE A 105 -14.92 18.83 47.40
C ILE A 105 -15.95 17.79 46.93
N PRO A 106 -17.27 18.02 47.11
CA PRO A 106 -18.28 17.10 46.60
C PRO A 106 -18.23 16.98 45.09
N ALA A 107 -18.52 15.79 44.54
CA ALA A 107 -18.44 15.50 43.09
C ALA A 107 -19.13 16.57 42.20
N ARG A 108 -20.28 17.11 42.62
CA ARG A 108 -21.01 18.15 41.87
C ARG A 108 -20.21 19.47 41.70
N ARG A 109 -19.27 19.76 42.60
CA ARG A 109 -18.44 20.98 42.61
C ARG A 109 -17.01 20.73 42.13
N GLN A 110 -16.65 19.48 41.87
CA GLN A 110 -15.34 19.15 41.32
C GLN A 110 -15.25 19.59 39.87
N ARG A 111 -14.02 19.78 39.42
CA ARG A 111 -13.75 20.01 38.00
C ARG A 111 -14.11 18.74 37.23
N ARG A 112 -14.88 18.88 36.14
CA ARG A 112 -15.18 17.76 35.24
C ARG A 112 -13.88 17.22 34.65
N LEU A 113 -13.67 15.90 34.78
CA LEU A 113 -12.56 15.20 34.13
C LEU A 113 -12.72 15.18 32.60
N PHE A 114 -13.96 15.10 32.14
CA PHE A 114 -14.35 15.25 30.73
C PHE A 114 -15.40 16.36 30.61
N ASP A 115 -15.10 17.39 29.84
CA ASP A 115 -15.98 18.54 29.61
C ASP A 115 -16.56 18.46 28.20
N ASP A 116 -17.74 17.83 28.13
CA ASP A 116 -18.52 17.60 26.92
C ASP A 116 -18.81 18.89 26.14
N THR A 117 -19.02 20.01 26.84
CA THR A 117 -19.29 21.30 26.20
C THR A 117 -18.04 21.83 25.50
N ARG A 118 -16.88 21.75 26.15
CA ARG A 118 -15.62 22.22 25.57
C ARG A 118 -15.16 21.36 24.40
N GLU A 119 -15.34 20.04 24.50
CA GLU A 119 -15.03 19.15 23.37
C GLU A 119 -15.95 19.42 22.18
N ALA A 120 -17.25 19.69 22.41
CA ALA A 120 -18.16 20.10 21.35
C ALA A 120 -17.76 21.43 20.69
N GLU A 121 -17.37 22.44 21.48
CA GLU A 121 -16.86 23.71 20.97
C GLU A 121 -15.59 23.54 20.12
N LYS A 122 -14.66 22.68 20.54
CA LYS A 122 -13.45 22.36 19.76
C LYS A 122 -13.82 21.78 18.39
N VAL A 123 -14.78 20.85 18.34
CA VAL A 123 -15.24 20.26 17.07
C VAL A 123 -15.85 21.32 16.16
N LEU A 124 -16.71 22.20 16.68
CA LEU A 124 -17.29 23.29 15.90
C LEU A 124 -16.23 24.26 15.38
N HIS A 125 -15.26 24.60 16.22
CA HIS A 125 -14.14 25.45 15.82
C HIS A 125 -13.28 24.78 14.74
N TYR A 126 -12.97 23.49 14.90
CA TYR A 126 -12.26 22.69 13.92
C TYR A 126 -12.95 22.75 12.55
N LEU A 127 -14.26 22.51 12.51
CA LEU A 127 -15.06 22.56 11.28
C LEU A 127 -15.12 23.96 10.67
N ALA A 128 -15.23 25.01 11.49
CA ALA A 128 -15.30 26.39 11.01
C ALA A 128 -13.99 26.90 10.40
N VAL A 129 -12.84 26.36 10.84
CA VAL A 129 -11.50 26.79 10.40
C VAL A 129 -10.96 25.92 9.24
N GLN A 130 -11.65 24.83 8.86
CA GLN A 130 -11.21 23.96 7.77
C GLN A 130 -11.03 24.71 6.45
N LYS A 131 -9.90 24.50 5.79
CA LYS A 131 -9.67 25.00 4.43
C LYS A 131 -10.26 24.02 3.41
N PRO A 132 -10.63 24.47 2.20
CA PRO A 132 -11.06 23.58 1.13
C PRO A 132 -10.05 22.47 0.79
N ALA A 133 -8.75 22.75 0.94
CA ALA A 133 -7.69 21.77 0.75
C ALA A 133 -7.75 20.64 1.79
N ASP A 134 -8.06 20.96 3.04
CA ASP A 134 -8.16 19.98 4.13
C ASP A 134 -9.43 19.12 3.93
N LEU A 135 -10.54 19.72 3.49
CA LEU A 135 -11.72 18.97 3.09
C LEU A 135 -11.43 18.00 1.93
N ALA A 136 -10.68 18.44 0.91
CA ALA A 136 -10.28 17.57 -0.20
C ALA A 136 -9.44 16.38 0.28
N ARG A 137 -8.56 16.58 1.27
CA ARG A 137 -7.78 15.49 1.89
C ARG A 137 -8.68 14.47 2.59
N HIS A 138 -9.69 14.92 3.33
CA HIS A 138 -10.66 14.02 3.96
C HIS A 138 -11.47 13.19 2.93
N LEU A 139 -11.61 13.67 1.70
CA LEU A 139 -12.28 12.94 0.62
C LEU A 139 -11.37 11.94 -0.10
N LEU A 140 -10.05 12.06 -0.01
CA LEU A 140 -9.10 11.18 -0.71
C LEU A 140 -9.30 9.69 -0.40
N PRO A 141 -9.49 9.25 0.86
CA PRO A 141 -9.74 7.84 1.15
C PRO A 141 -10.95 7.29 0.39
N CYS A 142 -12.05 8.07 0.32
CA CYS A 142 -13.25 7.70 -0.40
C CYS A 142 -13.01 7.63 -1.91
N VAL A 143 -12.27 8.59 -2.47
CA VAL A 143 -11.94 8.62 -3.91
C VAL A 143 -11.01 7.46 -4.29
N ILE A 144 -9.96 7.20 -3.51
CA ILE A 144 -9.04 6.07 -3.73
C ILE A 144 -9.81 4.76 -3.62
N HIS A 145 -10.68 4.61 -2.63
CA HIS A 145 -11.51 3.42 -2.49
C HIS A 145 -12.40 3.19 -3.72
N ALA A 146 -13.09 4.24 -4.19
CA ALA A 146 -13.90 4.18 -5.40
C ALA A 146 -13.07 3.84 -6.65
N ALA A 147 -11.86 4.41 -6.79
CA ALA A 147 -10.96 4.13 -7.90
C ALA A 147 -10.50 2.67 -7.89
N VAL A 148 -10.13 2.12 -6.74
CA VAL A 148 -9.74 0.70 -6.60
C VAL A 148 -10.90 -0.23 -6.91
N LEU A 149 -12.11 0.10 -6.45
CA LEU A 149 -13.32 -0.67 -6.80
C LEU A 149 -13.55 -0.65 -8.30
N LYS A 150 -13.42 0.51 -8.94
CA LYS A 150 -13.62 0.64 -10.38
C LYS A 150 -12.59 -0.16 -11.16
N VAL A 151 -11.31 -0.04 -10.82
CA VAL A 151 -10.24 -0.82 -11.45
C VAL A 151 -10.44 -2.32 -11.28
N LYS A 152 -10.92 -2.78 -10.12
CA LYS A 152 -11.24 -4.18 -9.87
C LYS A 152 -12.41 -4.70 -10.72
N GLU A 153 -13.46 -3.89 -10.88
CA GLU A 153 -14.58 -4.20 -11.76
C GLU A 153 -14.08 -4.35 -13.21
N GLU A 154 -13.31 -3.38 -13.70
CA GLU A 154 -12.78 -3.37 -15.06
C GLU A 154 -11.79 -4.53 -15.31
N GLU A 155 -10.99 -4.92 -14.31
CA GLU A 155 -10.11 -6.09 -14.36
C GLU A 155 -10.90 -7.39 -14.50
N SER A 156 -12.04 -7.51 -13.81
CA SER A 156 -12.85 -8.73 -13.83
C SER A 156 -13.37 -9.09 -15.23
N LEU A 157 -13.59 -8.08 -16.07
CA LEU A 157 -13.96 -8.24 -17.48
C LEU A 157 -12.78 -8.73 -18.33
N GLU A 158 -11.56 -8.27 -18.04
CA GLU A 158 -10.39 -8.57 -18.85
C GLU A 158 -9.64 -9.85 -18.43
N ASN A 159 -9.79 -10.25 -17.16
CA ASN A 159 -9.18 -11.42 -16.53
C ASN A 159 -7.65 -11.48 -16.66
N ILE A 160 -6.96 -10.44 -16.19
CA ILE A 160 -5.49 -10.31 -16.33
C ILE A 160 -4.82 -10.69 -15.00
N SER A 161 -4.15 -11.85 -14.98
CA SER A 161 -3.55 -12.43 -13.76
C SER A 161 -2.51 -11.52 -13.07
N SER A 162 -1.66 -10.84 -13.85
CA SER A 162 -0.67 -9.89 -13.32
C SER A 162 -1.34 -8.71 -12.61
N VAL A 163 -2.41 -8.16 -13.20
CA VAL A 163 -3.18 -7.05 -12.63
C VAL A 163 -3.88 -7.44 -11.33
N LYS A 164 -4.45 -8.65 -11.23
CA LYS A 164 -5.06 -9.16 -9.98
C LYS A 164 -4.10 -9.11 -8.79
N LYS A 165 -2.82 -9.44 -9.02
CA LYS A 165 -1.79 -9.39 -7.97
C LYS A 165 -1.49 -7.95 -7.56
N ILE A 166 -1.38 -7.05 -8.54
CA ILE A 166 -1.09 -5.63 -8.30
C ILE A 166 -2.26 -4.97 -7.55
N ILE A 167 -3.51 -5.24 -7.92
CA ILE A 167 -4.70 -4.70 -7.21
C ILE A 167 -4.71 -5.14 -5.74
N LYS A 168 -4.39 -6.41 -5.43
CA LYS A 168 -4.28 -6.88 -4.04
C LYS A 168 -3.19 -6.14 -3.27
N GLN A 169 -2.06 -5.85 -3.91
CA GLN A 169 -0.99 -5.05 -3.31
C GLN A 169 -1.44 -3.61 -3.06
N ILE A 170 -2.12 -2.97 -4.03
CA ILE A 170 -2.69 -1.63 -3.88
C ILE A 170 -3.67 -1.58 -2.70
N ILE A 171 -4.56 -2.58 -2.56
CA ILE A 171 -5.51 -2.65 -1.44
C ILE A 171 -4.77 -2.71 -0.11
N SER A 172 -3.77 -3.59 0.03
CA SER A 172 -2.99 -3.73 1.27
C SER A 172 -2.17 -2.49 1.60
N HIS A 173 -1.63 -1.82 0.58
CA HIS A 173 -0.86 -0.60 0.77
C HIS A 173 -1.77 0.58 1.14
N SER A 174 -2.88 0.76 0.40
CA SER A 174 -3.87 1.80 0.66
C SER A 174 -4.48 1.67 2.05
N SER A 175 -4.82 0.45 2.50
CA SER A 175 -5.37 0.24 3.84
C SER A 175 -4.40 0.63 4.95
N LYS A 176 -3.08 0.46 4.74
CA LYS A 176 -2.06 0.85 5.73
C LYS A 176 -1.86 2.35 5.76
N VAL A 177 -1.83 3.00 4.59
CA VAL A 177 -1.57 4.44 4.48
C VAL A 177 -2.79 5.25 4.95
N LEU A 178 -4.00 4.85 4.55
CA LEU A 178 -5.24 5.56 4.86
C LEU A 178 -5.77 5.31 6.27
N HIS A 179 -5.17 4.40 7.04
CA HIS A 179 -5.52 4.20 8.44
C HIS A 179 -4.98 5.32 9.34
N PHE A 180 -3.92 6.01 8.91
CA PHE A 180 -3.36 7.12 9.67
C PHE A 180 -4.15 8.41 9.37
N PRO A 181 -4.45 9.23 10.40
CA PRO A 181 -5.24 10.45 10.25
C PRO A 181 -4.57 11.51 9.36
N ASN A 182 -3.23 11.48 9.26
CA ASN A 182 -2.47 12.37 8.37
C ASN A 182 -1.51 11.58 7.47
N PRO A 183 -2.00 11.01 6.34
CA PRO A 183 -1.15 10.29 5.41
C PRO A 183 -0.16 11.23 4.71
N GLU A 184 1.10 10.81 4.57
CA GLU A 184 2.11 11.56 3.83
C GLU A 184 1.73 11.70 2.35
N ASP A 185 1.78 12.92 1.82
CA ASP A 185 1.42 13.23 0.42
C ASP A 185 2.16 12.32 -0.60
N LYS A 186 3.45 12.03 -0.37
CA LYS A 186 4.25 11.14 -1.23
C LYS A 186 3.70 9.72 -1.32
N LYS A 187 3.18 9.18 -0.22
CA LYS A 187 2.61 7.82 -0.19
C LYS A 187 1.28 7.77 -0.94
N LEU A 188 0.49 8.85 -0.86
CA LEU A 188 -0.74 8.99 -1.62
C LEU A 188 -0.47 9.10 -3.12
N GLU A 189 0.52 9.90 -3.53
CA GLU A 189 0.95 10.00 -4.93
C GLU A 189 1.40 8.64 -5.49
N GLU A 190 2.14 7.85 -4.70
CA GLU A 190 2.55 6.50 -5.09
C GLU A 190 1.35 5.58 -5.35
N ILE A 191 0.34 5.61 -4.48
CA ILE A 191 -0.90 4.85 -4.66
C ILE A 191 -1.62 5.27 -5.95
N ILE A 192 -1.76 6.58 -6.18
CA ILE A 192 -2.41 7.12 -7.39
C ILE A 192 -1.64 6.67 -8.64
N HIS A 193 -0.30 6.69 -8.60
CA HIS A 193 0.53 6.25 -9.71
C HIS A 193 0.36 4.75 -9.98
N GLN A 194 0.28 3.92 -8.93
CA GLN A 194 0.01 2.50 -9.07
C GLN A 194 -1.38 2.23 -9.70
N ILE A 195 -2.41 2.96 -9.27
CA ILE A 195 -3.76 2.87 -9.85
C ILE A 195 -3.73 3.26 -11.34
N THR A 196 -3.07 4.37 -11.66
CA THR A 196 -2.95 4.88 -13.05
C THR A 196 -2.22 3.88 -13.95
N ASN A 197 -1.17 3.24 -13.44
CA ASN A 197 -0.43 2.21 -14.16
C ASN A 197 -1.31 0.97 -14.43
N VAL A 198 -2.11 0.56 -13.45
CA VAL A 198 -3.06 -0.55 -13.64
C VAL A 198 -4.13 -0.20 -14.68
N GLU A 199 -4.71 1.00 -14.60
CA GLU A 199 -5.67 1.49 -15.58
C GLU A 199 -5.08 1.47 -17.00
N ALA A 200 -3.84 1.94 -17.17
CA ALA A 200 -3.15 1.90 -18.44
C ALA A 200 -2.93 0.46 -18.96
N ILE A 201 -2.64 -0.51 -18.09
CA ILE A 201 -2.51 -1.92 -18.48
C ILE A 201 -3.85 -2.47 -18.95
N ILE A 202 -4.95 -2.22 -18.23
CA ILE A 202 -6.29 -2.66 -18.60
C ILE A 202 -6.72 -2.04 -19.94
N ALA A 203 -6.51 -0.73 -20.11
CA ALA A 203 -6.83 -0.02 -21.35
C ALA A 203 -6.03 -0.55 -22.55
N ARG A 204 -4.75 -0.88 -22.36
CA ARG A 204 -3.92 -1.51 -23.39
C ARG A 204 -4.42 -2.91 -23.74
N ALA A 205 -4.77 -3.72 -22.75
CA ALA A 205 -5.30 -5.06 -22.97
C ALA A 205 -6.60 -5.03 -23.80
N ARG A 206 -7.52 -4.14 -23.47
CA ARG A 206 -8.73 -3.88 -24.28
C ARG A 206 -8.42 -3.48 -25.70
N SER A 207 -7.52 -2.51 -25.86
CA SER A 207 -7.15 -2.03 -27.18
C SER A 207 -6.55 -3.15 -28.03
N LEU A 208 -5.73 -4.03 -27.43
CA LEU A 208 -5.17 -5.19 -28.11
C LEU A 208 -6.25 -6.21 -28.48
N LYS A 209 -7.11 -6.63 -27.55
CA LYS A 209 -8.22 -7.54 -27.84
C LYS A 209 -9.12 -7.01 -28.96
N ALA A 210 -9.44 -5.72 -28.94
CA ALA A 210 -10.23 -5.06 -29.98
C ALA A 210 -9.52 -5.02 -31.35
N LYS A 211 -8.21 -4.70 -31.36
CA LYS A 211 -7.40 -4.65 -32.60
C LYS A 211 -7.18 -6.02 -33.22
N PHE A 212 -6.98 -7.03 -32.38
CA PHE A 212 -6.83 -8.41 -32.82
C PHE A 212 -8.18 -9.08 -33.10
N GLY A 213 -9.29 -8.52 -32.60
CA GLY A 213 -10.62 -9.03 -32.89
C GLY A 213 -10.85 -10.41 -32.27
N THR A 214 -10.30 -10.66 -31.08
CA THR A 214 -10.40 -11.96 -30.38
C THR A 214 -11.86 -12.39 -30.18
N GLU A 215 -12.80 -11.46 -30.04
CA GLU A 215 -14.23 -11.76 -29.89
C GLU A 215 -14.96 -12.08 -31.21
N LYS A 216 -14.36 -11.77 -32.37
CA LYS A 216 -15.00 -11.90 -33.70
C LYS A 216 -14.50 -13.10 -34.50
N CYS A 217 -13.67 -13.94 -33.90
CA CYS A 217 -13.10 -15.11 -34.58
C CYS A 217 -14.10 -16.28 -34.56
N GLU A 218 -14.44 -16.82 -35.73
CA GLU A 218 -15.40 -17.94 -35.88
C GLU A 218 -14.78 -19.30 -35.51
N GLN A 219 -13.45 -19.41 -35.53
CA GLN A 219 -12.72 -20.64 -35.19
C GLN A 219 -12.13 -20.54 -33.78
N GLU A 220 -12.53 -21.46 -32.90
CA GLU A 220 -12.10 -21.49 -31.49
C GLU A 220 -10.58 -21.71 -31.34
N GLU A 221 -9.95 -22.54 -32.19
CA GLU A 221 -8.49 -22.74 -32.15
C GLU A 221 -7.71 -21.45 -32.49
N GLU A 222 -8.14 -20.73 -33.55
CA GLU A 222 -7.51 -19.45 -33.92
C GLU A 222 -7.75 -18.37 -32.85
N LYS A 223 -8.90 -18.43 -32.18
CA LYS A 223 -9.25 -17.53 -31.08
C LYS A 223 -8.36 -17.75 -29.85
N GLU A 224 -8.20 -19.01 -29.43
CA GLU A 224 -7.32 -19.36 -28.31
C GLU A 224 -5.87 -18.95 -28.58
N ASP A 225 -5.37 -19.20 -29.79
CA ASP A 225 -4.02 -18.82 -30.19
C ASP A 225 -3.83 -17.30 -30.16
N LEU A 226 -4.87 -16.54 -30.54
CA LEU A 226 -4.83 -15.09 -30.52
C LEU A 226 -4.92 -14.50 -29.10
N GLU A 227 -5.73 -15.09 -28.24
CA GLU A 227 -5.82 -14.72 -26.82
C GLU A 227 -4.50 -15.01 -26.08
N ARG A 228 -3.85 -16.15 -26.38
CA ARG A 228 -2.51 -16.46 -25.87
C ARG A 228 -1.48 -15.46 -26.40
N PHE A 229 -1.51 -15.13 -27.68
CA PHE A 229 -0.62 -14.14 -28.28
C PHE A 229 -0.78 -12.75 -27.62
N VAL A 230 -2.01 -12.27 -27.43
CA VAL A 230 -2.29 -10.98 -26.76
C VAL A 230 -1.82 -11.01 -25.31
N SER A 231 -2.03 -12.12 -24.59
CA SER A 231 -1.55 -12.28 -23.21
C SER A 231 -0.03 -12.22 -23.14
N CYS A 232 0.68 -12.93 -24.03
CA CYS A 232 2.14 -12.85 -24.12
C CYS A 232 2.61 -11.43 -24.49
N LEU A 233 1.89 -10.70 -25.34
CA LEU A 233 2.25 -9.35 -25.76
C LEU A 233 2.12 -8.32 -24.63
N LEU A 234 1.25 -8.59 -23.65
CA LEU A 234 1.10 -7.77 -22.45
C LEU A 234 2.17 -8.05 -21.40
N GLU A 235 2.67 -9.29 -21.32
CA GLU A 235 3.61 -9.73 -20.28
C GLU A 235 5.08 -9.74 -20.72
N GLN A 236 5.35 -9.94 -22.01
CA GLN A 236 6.69 -10.12 -22.56
C GLN A 236 7.05 -8.98 -23.52
N PRO A 237 8.32 -8.53 -23.52
CA PRO A 237 8.78 -7.49 -24.45
C PRO A 237 8.82 -7.99 -25.91
N GLU A 238 8.95 -9.30 -26.11
CA GLU A 238 9.05 -9.93 -27.43
C GLU A 238 8.15 -11.17 -27.48
N VAL A 239 7.42 -11.34 -28.58
CA VAL A 239 6.50 -12.47 -28.78
C VAL A 239 6.67 -13.03 -30.18
N LEU A 240 6.71 -14.35 -30.28
CA LEU A 240 6.79 -15.05 -31.55
C LEU A 240 5.44 -15.00 -32.28
N VAL A 241 5.44 -14.53 -33.53
CA VAL A 241 4.26 -14.57 -34.41
C VAL A 241 4.27 -15.90 -35.17
N VAL A 242 3.45 -16.86 -34.71
CA VAL A 242 3.33 -18.17 -35.35
C VAL A 242 2.80 -18.02 -36.78
N GLY A 243 3.45 -18.69 -37.74
CA GLY A 243 3.09 -18.58 -39.16
C GLY A 243 3.50 -17.28 -39.84
N ALA A 244 4.23 -16.38 -39.15
CA ALA A 244 4.69 -15.09 -39.67
C ALA A 244 3.56 -14.33 -40.38
N GLY A 245 3.80 -13.75 -41.56
CA GLY A 245 2.77 -13.02 -42.32
C GLY A 245 1.64 -13.88 -42.90
N ARG A 246 1.76 -15.21 -42.87
CA ARG A 246 0.70 -16.12 -43.35
C ARG A 246 -0.26 -16.55 -42.24
N GLY A 247 0.17 -16.50 -40.98
CA GLY A 247 -0.62 -16.82 -39.80
C GLY A 247 -1.68 -15.75 -39.49
N HIS A 248 -2.69 -16.12 -38.72
CA HIS A 248 -3.84 -15.27 -38.39
C HIS A 248 -3.40 -13.95 -37.73
N ALA A 249 -2.61 -14.03 -36.65
CA ALA A 249 -2.06 -12.87 -35.95
C ALA A 249 -1.20 -11.98 -36.87
N GLY A 250 -0.36 -12.58 -37.72
CA GLY A 250 0.51 -11.84 -38.64
C GLY A 250 -0.24 -11.08 -39.74
N ARG A 251 -1.35 -11.63 -40.25
CA ARG A 251 -2.22 -10.91 -41.20
C ARG A 251 -2.87 -9.68 -40.57
N ILE A 252 -3.32 -9.81 -39.32
CA ILE A 252 -3.89 -8.68 -38.58
C ILE A 252 -2.82 -7.62 -38.35
N ILE A 253 -1.63 -8.01 -37.90
CA ILE A 253 -0.49 -7.08 -37.71
C ILE A 253 -0.17 -6.35 -39.01
N HIS A 254 -0.05 -7.07 -40.13
CA HIS A 254 0.20 -6.48 -41.45
C HIS A 254 -0.87 -5.45 -41.82
N LYS A 255 -2.16 -5.80 -41.67
CA LYS A 255 -3.27 -4.88 -41.93
C LYS A 255 -3.23 -3.64 -41.04
N LEU A 256 -2.89 -3.80 -39.75
CA LEU A 256 -2.75 -2.68 -38.81
C LEU A 256 -1.61 -1.73 -39.21
N PHE A 257 -0.46 -2.26 -39.63
CA PHE A 257 0.67 -1.45 -40.09
C PHE A 257 0.38 -0.72 -41.41
N VAL A 258 -0.24 -1.40 -42.38
CA VAL A 258 -0.67 -0.78 -43.65
C VAL A 258 -1.67 0.35 -43.38
N ASN A 259 -2.66 0.12 -42.51
CA ASN A 259 -3.62 1.15 -42.14
C ASN A 259 -2.97 2.34 -41.42
N ALA A 260 -2.01 2.08 -40.52
CA ALA A 260 -1.27 3.14 -39.82
C ALA A 260 -0.43 3.98 -40.78
N GLN A 261 0.23 3.36 -41.76
CA GLN A 261 0.99 4.07 -42.79
C GLN A 261 0.10 4.87 -43.75
N ARG A 262 -1.06 4.32 -44.14
CA ARG A 262 -2.06 5.05 -44.94
C ARG A 262 -2.57 6.29 -44.20
N ALA A 263 -2.88 6.14 -42.92
CA ALA A 263 -3.29 7.27 -42.07
C ALA A 263 -2.17 8.33 -41.94
N ALA A 264 -0.91 7.91 -41.78
CA ALA A 264 0.23 8.81 -41.69
C ALA A 264 0.56 9.55 -43.00
N THR A 265 0.22 8.98 -44.16
CA THR A 265 0.50 9.54 -45.49
C THR A 265 -0.67 10.32 -46.09
N MET A 266 -1.82 10.40 -45.40
CA MET A 266 -3.05 11.05 -45.88
C MET A 266 -3.47 10.66 -47.31
N THR A 267 -3.29 9.38 -47.67
CA THR A 267 -3.71 8.88 -48.99
C THR A 267 -5.20 8.46 -48.95
N PRO A 268 -6.10 9.09 -49.73
CA PRO A 268 -7.52 8.74 -49.73
C PRO A 268 -7.77 7.42 -50.47
N ALA A 269 -8.82 6.71 -50.07
CA ALA A 269 -9.19 5.36 -50.51
C ALA A 269 -9.53 5.21 -52.01
N GLU A 270 -9.53 6.28 -52.80
CA GLU A 270 -10.02 6.31 -54.19
C GLU A 270 -8.99 5.85 -55.24
N GLU A 271 -7.71 5.65 -54.90
CA GLU A 271 -6.70 5.22 -55.87
C GLU A 271 -6.74 3.73 -56.27
N GLU A 272 -7.66 2.93 -55.72
CA GLU A 272 -7.79 1.52 -56.14
C GLU A 272 -8.49 1.34 -57.49
N LEU A 273 -9.24 2.32 -58.00
CA LEU A 273 -9.99 2.15 -59.26
C LEU A 273 -9.14 2.37 -60.54
N LYS A 274 -7.86 2.78 -60.43
CA LYS A 274 -6.96 2.95 -61.59
C LYS A 274 -5.86 1.88 -61.70
N ARG A 275 -5.86 0.84 -60.85
CA ARG A 275 -4.80 -0.20 -60.81
C ARG A 275 -5.04 -1.43 -61.70
N MET A 276 -5.70 -1.27 -62.84
CA MET A 276 -5.73 -2.29 -63.90
C MET A 276 -4.70 -1.97 -65.00
N GLY A 277 -3.42 -2.22 -64.70
CA GLY A 277 -2.31 -2.13 -65.65
C GLY A 277 -1.35 -3.32 -65.51
N PRO A 278 -0.49 -3.59 -66.51
CA PRO A 278 0.23 -4.86 -66.67
C PRO A 278 1.25 -5.13 -65.54
N PRO A 279 1.73 -6.38 -65.39
CA PRO A 279 2.40 -6.86 -64.17
C PRO A 279 3.81 -6.29 -63.92
N GLU A 280 4.44 -5.65 -64.90
CA GLU A 280 5.89 -5.37 -64.86
C GLU A 280 6.29 -4.09 -64.10
N GLU A 281 5.38 -3.13 -63.91
CA GLU A 281 5.66 -1.89 -63.14
C GLU A 281 5.30 -1.98 -61.66
N LYS A 282 4.88 -3.14 -61.15
CA LYS A 282 4.42 -3.31 -59.75
C LYS A 282 5.53 -3.25 -58.69
N ARG A 283 6.81 -3.21 -59.08
CA ARG A 283 7.94 -3.30 -58.13
C ARG A 283 8.51 -1.96 -57.67
N GLN A 284 8.17 -0.84 -58.30
CA GLN A 284 8.89 0.43 -58.07
C GLN A 284 8.23 1.40 -57.09
N ASN A 285 6.94 1.22 -56.74
CA ASN A 285 6.20 2.13 -55.84
C ASN A 285 5.52 1.41 -54.65
N LEU A 286 6.15 0.38 -54.09
CA LEU A 286 5.69 -0.18 -52.80
C LEU A 286 6.25 0.70 -51.68
N ALA A 287 5.45 1.66 -51.22
CA ALA A 287 5.59 2.13 -49.84
C ALA A 287 5.67 0.87 -48.97
N ALA A 288 6.80 0.64 -48.31
CA ALA A 288 7.05 -0.61 -47.61
C ALA A 288 5.97 -0.79 -46.54
N ASP A 289 5.20 -1.89 -46.59
CA ASP A 289 4.07 -2.18 -45.68
C ASP A 289 4.44 -2.13 -44.19
N PHE A 290 5.73 -2.19 -43.87
CA PHE A 290 6.28 -2.07 -42.53
C PHE A 290 7.25 -0.88 -42.43
N PRO A 291 7.36 -0.24 -41.25
CA PRO A 291 8.40 0.75 -41.00
C PRO A 291 9.80 0.12 -41.17
N PRO A 292 10.85 0.95 -41.39
CA PRO A 292 12.21 0.44 -41.47
C PRO A 292 12.56 -0.34 -40.19
N PRO A 293 13.24 -1.49 -40.30
CA PRO A 293 13.57 -2.31 -39.14
C PRO A 293 14.44 -1.51 -38.16
N ALA A 294 14.14 -1.63 -36.86
CA ALA A 294 14.91 -0.97 -35.80
C ALA A 294 16.35 -1.50 -35.70
N GLY A 295 16.54 -2.77 -36.05
CA GLY A 295 17.82 -3.44 -36.12
C GLY A 295 17.70 -4.80 -36.80
N ARG A 296 18.84 -5.43 -37.06
CA ARG A 296 18.93 -6.80 -37.58
C ARG A 296 19.65 -7.66 -36.56
N GLU A 297 19.06 -8.79 -36.24
CA GLU A 297 19.69 -9.81 -35.40
C GLU A 297 20.09 -11.01 -36.26
N LEU A 298 21.32 -11.48 -36.07
CA LEU A 298 21.92 -12.63 -36.74
C LEU A 298 22.41 -13.60 -35.67
N ILE A 299 21.86 -14.82 -35.68
CA ILE A 299 22.31 -15.90 -34.80
C ILE A 299 23.09 -16.91 -35.65
N LEU A 300 24.41 -16.97 -35.44
CA LEU A 300 25.26 -18.01 -36.01
C LEU A 300 25.32 -19.20 -35.05
N ARG A 301 24.97 -20.39 -35.54
CA ARG A 301 25.13 -21.65 -34.80
C ARG A 301 26.04 -22.55 -35.63
N THR A 302 27.14 -23.01 -35.03
CA THR A 302 28.09 -23.92 -35.68
C THR A 302 28.62 -24.94 -34.68
N ALA A 303 29.19 -26.04 -35.17
CA ALA A 303 29.87 -27.03 -34.35
C ALA A 303 31.30 -27.16 -34.86
N VAL A 304 32.28 -26.82 -34.02
CA VAL A 304 33.70 -26.77 -34.41
C VAL A 304 34.56 -27.41 -33.31
N PRO A 305 35.57 -28.22 -33.66
CA PRO A 305 36.58 -28.71 -32.71
C PRO A 305 37.29 -27.57 -32.00
N ARG A 306 37.33 -27.60 -30.66
CA ARG A 306 38.01 -26.59 -29.83
C ARG A 306 38.46 -27.23 -28.51
N PRO A 307 39.70 -27.00 -28.02
CA PRO A 307 40.67 -26.01 -28.51
C PRO A 307 41.52 -26.46 -29.72
N ALA A 308 41.68 -27.76 -29.95
CA ALA A 308 42.56 -28.28 -31.00
C ALA A 308 41.77 -28.98 -32.12
N PRO A 309 42.37 -29.18 -33.31
CA PRO A 309 41.70 -29.85 -34.44
C PRO A 309 41.25 -31.29 -34.15
N TYR A 310 41.89 -31.96 -33.18
CA TYR A 310 41.55 -33.31 -32.73
C TYR A 310 40.58 -33.35 -31.54
N SER A 311 40.21 -32.19 -30.99
CA SER A 311 39.18 -32.11 -29.94
C SER A 311 37.82 -32.50 -30.50
N ARG A 312 36.87 -32.83 -29.61
CA ARG A 312 35.49 -33.10 -30.05
C ARG A 312 34.89 -31.83 -30.67
N ALA A 313 34.11 -31.99 -31.74
CA ALA A 313 33.30 -30.90 -32.28
C ALA A 313 32.24 -30.48 -31.26
N LEU A 314 32.34 -29.24 -30.78
CA LEU A 314 31.45 -28.71 -29.74
C LEU A 314 30.56 -27.59 -30.31
N PRO A 315 29.34 -27.42 -29.78
CA PRO A 315 28.44 -26.38 -30.23
C PRO A 315 28.98 -24.99 -29.85
N GLN A 316 28.97 -24.10 -30.83
CA GLN A 316 29.35 -22.71 -30.73
C GLN A 316 28.16 -21.85 -31.17
N ARG A 317 27.87 -20.80 -30.42
CA ARG A 317 26.80 -19.86 -30.75
C ARG A 317 27.35 -18.44 -30.75
N MET A 318 27.09 -17.69 -31.80
CA MET A 318 27.40 -16.27 -31.88
C MET A 318 26.12 -15.51 -32.17
N TYR A 319 25.96 -14.40 -31.48
CA TYR A 319 24.84 -13.47 -31.56
C TYR A 319 25.39 -12.14 -32.04
N SER A 320 24.86 -11.65 -33.15
CA SER A 320 25.23 -10.36 -33.73
C SER A 320 23.98 -9.52 -33.90
N VAL A 321 23.93 -8.37 -33.24
CA VAL A 321 22.86 -7.38 -33.40
C VAL A 321 23.44 -6.13 -34.01
N LEU A 322 22.86 -5.75 -35.14
CA LEU A 322 23.15 -4.53 -35.86
C LEU A 322 21.97 -3.57 -35.70
N THR A 323 22.11 -2.55 -34.87
CA THR A 323 21.17 -1.42 -34.80
C THR A 323 21.71 -0.23 -35.60
N LYS A 324 20.95 0.87 -35.70
CA LYS A 324 21.44 2.10 -36.35
C LYS A 324 22.61 2.75 -35.60
N GLU A 325 22.69 2.56 -34.29
CA GLU A 325 23.62 3.28 -33.40
C GLU A 325 24.75 2.39 -32.88
N ASP A 326 24.56 1.06 -32.87
CA ASP A 326 25.46 0.12 -32.21
C ASP A 326 25.50 -1.25 -32.92
N PHE A 327 26.68 -1.89 -32.89
CA PHE A 327 26.93 -3.25 -33.34
C PHE A 327 27.41 -4.09 -32.14
N ARG A 328 26.56 -5.01 -31.70
CA ARG A 328 26.84 -5.89 -30.56
C ARG A 328 27.13 -7.30 -31.03
N LEU A 329 28.25 -7.85 -30.60
CA LEU A 329 28.63 -9.23 -30.83
C LEU A 329 28.81 -9.96 -29.50
N ALA A 330 28.05 -11.02 -29.29
CA ALA A 330 28.17 -11.88 -28.12
C ALA A 330 28.38 -13.34 -28.56
N GLY A 331 29.38 -14.01 -28.00
CA GLY A 331 29.67 -15.39 -28.30
C GLY A 331 29.55 -16.28 -27.07
N ALA A 332 28.92 -17.44 -27.22
CA ALA A 332 28.95 -18.52 -26.26
C ALA A 332 29.73 -19.67 -26.88
N PHE A 333 30.93 -19.93 -26.35
CA PHE A 333 31.86 -20.90 -26.91
C PHE A 333 32.17 -22.04 -25.95
N SER A 334 32.00 -23.27 -26.44
CA SER A 334 32.30 -24.50 -25.70
C SER A 334 33.73 -24.95 -26.01
N SER A 335 34.46 -25.46 -25.01
CA SER A 335 35.82 -25.99 -25.16
C SER A 335 35.95 -27.36 -24.51
N ASP A 336 36.62 -28.29 -25.21
CA ASP A 336 36.93 -29.63 -24.70
C ASP A 336 38.06 -29.51 -23.66
N THR A 337 37.80 -29.96 -22.44
CA THR A 337 38.76 -29.92 -21.33
C THR A 337 39.54 -31.23 -21.17
N SER A 338 39.22 -32.25 -21.96
CA SER A 338 39.79 -33.59 -21.83
C SER A 338 40.79 -33.91 -22.94
N PHE A 339 40.56 -33.40 -24.15
CA PHE A 339 41.44 -33.58 -25.31
C PHE A 339 41.88 -32.21 -25.85
N PHE A 340 43.02 -31.72 -25.38
CA PHE A 340 43.59 -30.42 -25.72
C PHE A 340 44.88 -30.51 -26.53
#